data_AF-A0A3S8XWL8-F1
#
_entry.id   AF-A0A3S8XWL8-F1
#
_cell.length_a   1.000
_cell.length_b   1.000
_cell.length_c   1.000
_cell.angle_alpha   90.00
_cell.angle_beta   90.00
_cell.angle_gamma   90.00
#
_symmetry.space_group_name_H-M   'P 1'
#
loop_
_entity.id
_entity.type
_entity.pdbx_description
1 polymer ?
#
loop_
_entity_poly.entity_id
_entity_poly.type
_entity_poly.pdbx_seq_one_letter_code
_entity_poly.pdbx_strand_id
1 'polypeptide(L)'
;MPAPSASRRAAAVAVAGLAPLALTTLAAAPASAHGSMGDPVSRVSQCHAEGPENPKSAACEAAVAAGGTQALYDWNGIRIGNADGKHQQLIPDGKLCSAGDPAFKGLDLARADWPATGVSSGSYTFKYRVTAPHKGTFKVYITKPGYDPSQPLGWGDLDLSAPVATATDPVASGGFYTFSGTLPERSGKHLLYAVWQRSDSPEAFYSCSDVTFGGADGGNGGSGNGSGGDTAGGAAPAPEASAPSEEQIAAAADKSTIEHHGHGDQDAKTTTDPTDPAAAPDAPEEAPEAAAEPNRVKAAGGGTENLAETGGDGTTPYLAVGGAAALALGAATLFASVRRRAATGGRHGR
;
A
#
# COMPACT_ATOMS: atom_id res chain seq x y z
N MET A 1 -29.66 -19.85 57.16
CA MET A 1 -28.78 -19.10 56.25
C MET A 1 -29.67 -18.39 55.23
N PRO A 2 -29.54 -17.07 55.01
CA PRO A 2 -30.40 -16.37 54.07
C PRO A 2 -30.04 -16.76 52.63
N ALA A 3 -31.07 -16.98 51.80
CA ALA A 3 -30.90 -17.27 50.38
C ALA A 3 -30.27 -16.05 49.68
N PRO A 4 -29.31 -16.24 48.76
CA PRO A 4 -28.74 -15.12 48.03
C PRO A 4 -29.82 -14.50 47.12
N SER A 5 -29.99 -13.18 47.23
CA SER A 5 -30.95 -12.41 46.45
C SER A 5 -30.66 -12.51 44.95
N ALA A 6 -31.71 -12.65 44.15
CA ALA A 6 -31.65 -12.79 42.69
C ALA A 6 -30.84 -11.67 41.99
N SER A 7 -30.70 -10.51 42.65
CA SER A 7 -29.91 -9.37 42.19
C SER A 7 -28.41 -9.65 42.01
N ARG A 8 -27.82 -10.59 42.76
CA ARG A 8 -26.38 -10.92 42.62
C ARG A 8 -26.08 -11.86 41.45
N ARG A 9 -27.08 -12.56 40.91
CA ARG A 9 -26.92 -13.45 39.75
C ARG A 9 -26.97 -12.70 38.42
N ALA A 10 -27.67 -11.56 38.37
CA ALA A 10 -27.73 -10.73 37.16
C ALA A 10 -26.41 -9.99 36.89
N ALA A 11 -25.70 -9.55 37.93
CA ALA A 11 -24.43 -8.83 37.78
C ALA A 11 -23.29 -9.70 37.22
N ALA A 12 -23.26 -11.00 37.56
CA ALA A 12 -22.22 -11.92 37.08
C ALA A 12 -22.37 -12.30 35.59
N VAL A 13 -23.60 -12.24 35.05
CA VAL A 13 -23.86 -12.54 33.64
C VAL A 13 -23.54 -11.34 32.73
N ALA A 14 -23.72 -10.11 33.23
CA ALA A 14 -23.40 -8.90 32.47
C ALA A 14 -21.89 -8.72 32.26
N VAL A 15 -21.04 -9.05 33.24
CA VAL A 15 -19.58 -8.90 33.13
C VAL A 15 -18.95 -10.00 32.25
N ALA A 16 -19.51 -11.21 32.24
CA ALA A 16 -19.01 -12.31 31.41
C ALA A 16 -19.44 -12.23 29.93
N GLY A 17 -20.54 -11.54 29.62
CA GLY A 17 -21.05 -11.38 28.25
C GLY A 17 -20.52 -10.16 27.50
N LEU A 18 -20.09 -9.10 28.21
CA LEU A 18 -19.59 -7.86 27.59
C LEU A 18 -18.09 -7.88 27.33
N ALA A 19 -17.30 -8.68 28.07
CA ALA A 19 -15.86 -8.78 27.85
C ALA A 19 -15.50 -9.36 26.46
N PRO A 20 -16.16 -10.42 25.93
CA PRO A 20 -15.87 -10.92 24.59
C PRO A 20 -16.25 -9.94 23.46
N LEU A 21 -17.29 -9.12 23.65
CA LEU A 21 -17.74 -8.12 22.68
C LEU A 21 -16.88 -6.85 22.68
N ALA A 22 -16.28 -6.49 23.82
CA ALA A 22 -15.30 -5.40 23.90
C ALA A 22 -13.94 -5.78 23.27
N LEU A 23 -13.62 -7.08 23.17
CA LEU A 23 -12.43 -7.57 22.48
C LEU A 23 -12.57 -7.62 20.94
N THR A 24 -13.79 -7.55 20.40
CA THR A 24 -14.02 -7.51 18.94
C THR A 24 -13.97 -6.10 18.34
N THR A 25 -13.85 -5.05 19.17
CA THR A 25 -13.64 -3.67 18.71
C THR A 25 -12.16 -3.27 18.68
N LEU A 26 -11.23 -4.24 18.68
CA LEU A 26 -9.90 -3.98 18.16
C LEU A 26 -10.10 -3.60 16.69
N ALA A 27 -10.12 -2.30 16.42
CA ALA A 27 -10.27 -1.77 15.08
C ALA A 27 -9.25 -2.46 14.19
N ALA A 28 -9.72 -3.22 13.20
CA ALA A 28 -8.87 -3.62 12.10
C ALA A 28 -8.45 -2.30 11.45
N ALA A 29 -7.26 -1.80 11.80
CA ALA A 29 -6.63 -0.73 11.04
C ALA A 29 -6.65 -1.16 9.57
N PRO A 30 -6.96 -0.25 8.62
CA PRO A 30 -6.93 -0.60 7.22
C PRO A 30 -5.57 -1.23 6.91
N ALA A 31 -5.57 -2.53 6.59
CA ALA A 31 -4.36 -3.19 6.13
C ALA A 31 -3.93 -2.48 4.85
N SER A 32 -2.79 -1.79 4.93
CA SER A 32 -2.27 -1.00 3.82
C SER A 32 -1.55 -1.91 2.85
N ALA A 33 -1.87 -1.76 1.57
CA ALA A 33 -1.09 -2.40 0.53
C ALA A 33 0.18 -1.59 0.30
N HIS A 34 1.21 -2.18 -0.29
CA HIS A 34 2.47 -1.45 -0.51
C HIS A 34 3.23 -2.01 -1.70
N GLY A 35 3.70 -1.14 -2.56
CA GLY A 35 4.50 -1.52 -3.72
C GLY A 35 4.75 -0.39 -4.70
N SER A 36 5.46 -0.72 -5.78
CA SER A 36 5.72 0.17 -6.92
C SER A 36 6.12 -0.64 -8.15
N MET A 37 6.17 -0.02 -9.33
CA MET A 37 6.62 -0.72 -10.54
C MET A 37 8.10 -1.12 -10.41
N GLY A 38 8.36 -2.42 -10.57
CA GLY A 38 9.71 -2.99 -10.63
C GLY A 38 10.20 -3.23 -12.06
N ASP A 39 9.29 -3.42 -13.02
CA ASP A 39 9.61 -3.56 -14.44
C ASP A 39 8.43 -3.10 -15.33
N PRO A 40 8.57 -2.02 -16.12
CA PRO A 40 9.73 -1.12 -16.15
C PRO A 40 9.87 -0.36 -14.83
N VAL A 41 11.12 -0.06 -14.46
CA VAL A 41 11.47 0.45 -13.13
C VAL A 41 10.85 1.82 -12.88
N SER A 42 10.19 1.99 -11.73
CA SER A 42 9.63 3.30 -11.34
C SER A 42 10.71 4.30 -10.93
N ARG A 43 10.41 5.61 -11.00
CA ARG A 43 11.30 6.69 -10.50
C ARG A 43 11.71 6.47 -9.05
N VAL A 44 10.76 6.13 -8.18
CA VAL A 44 11.05 5.94 -6.75
C VAL A 44 11.92 4.71 -6.51
N SER A 45 11.65 3.60 -7.21
CA SER A 45 12.46 2.38 -7.10
C SER A 45 13.87 2.62 -7.64
N GLN A 46 14.00 3.31 -8.77
CA GLN A 46 15.28 3.72 -9.34
C GLN A 46 16.11 4.54 -8.34
N CYS A 47 15.53 5.62 -7.79
CA CYS A 47 16.27 6.48 -6.89
C CYS A 47 16.59 5.80 -5.55
N HIS A 48 15.74 4.88 -5.08
CA HIS A 48 16.08 4.01 -3.97
C HIS A 48 17.28 3.10 -4.31
N ALA A 49 17.30 2.50 -5.50
CA ALA A 49 18.38 1.62 -5.95
C ALA A 49 19.73 2.34 -6.08
N GLU A 50 19.71 3.63 -6.44
CA GLU A 50 20.92 4.45 -6.49
C GLU A 50 21.50 4.78 -5.11
N GLY A 51 20.69 4.65 -4.05
CA GLY A 51 21.04 4.96 -2.67
C GLY A 51 20.51 6.33 -2.25
N PRO A 52 19.50 6.42 -1.37
CA PRO A 52 18.86 7.70 -1.03
C PRO A 52 19.79 8.80 -0.53
N GLU A 53 20.83 8.45 0.23
CA GLU A 53 21.77 9.43 0.82
C GLU A 53 22.77 10.00 -0.20
N ASN A 54 23.03 9.27 -1.28
CA ASN A 54 24.01 9.66 -2.31
C ASN A 54 23.64 9.02 -3.65
N PRO A 55 22.52 9.47 -4.28
CA PRO A 55 22.11 8.99 -5.58
C PRO A 55 23.15 9.34 -6.65
N LYS A 56 23.07 8.69 -7.81
CA LYS A 56 24.10 8.77 -8.86
C LYS A 56 23.66 9.59 -10.06
N SER A 57 22.37 9.55 -10.40
CA SER A 57 21.80 10.29 -11.51
C SER A 57 21.42 11.70 -11.06
N ALA A 58 21.66 12.68 -11.94
CA ALA A 58 21.30 14.06 -11.67
C ALA A 58 19.79 14.25 -11.39
N ALA A 59 18.95 13.37 -11.95
CA ALA A 59 17.51 13.37 -11.67
C ALA A 59 17.20 12.90 -10.24
N CYS A 60 17.80 11.81 -9.76
CA CYS A 60 17.60 11.35 -8.39
C CYS A 60 18.25 12.28 -7.35
N GLU A 61 19.42 12.85 -7.65
CA GLU A 61 20.01 13.92 -6.83
C GLU A 61 19.05 15.12 -6.70
N ALA A 62 18.44 15.56 -7.80
CA ALA A 62 17.47 16.64 -7.78
C ALA A 62 16.18 16.26 -7.02
N ALA A 63 15.73 15.01 -7.15
CA ALA A 63 14.57 14.51 -6.42
C ALA A 63 14.81 14.54 -4.90
N VAL A 64 15.98 14.10 -4.45
CA VAL A 64 16.40 14.18 -3.04
C VAL A 64 16.55 15.63 -2.59
N ALA A 65 17.15 16.49 -3.40
CA ALA A 65 17.27 17.91 -3.08
C ALA A 65 15.91 18.60 -2.91
N ALA A 66 14.90 18.17 -3.67
CA ALA A 66 13.55 18.70 -3.58
C ALA A 66 12.74 18.09 -2.43
N GLY A 67 12.76 16.76 -2.26
CA GLY A 67 11.86 16.01 -1.38
C GLY A 67 12.50 15.43 -0.11
N GLY A 68 13.82 15.44 0.01
CA GLY A 68 14.55 14.71 1.05
C GLY A 68 14.72 13.22 0.71
N THR A 69 15.37 12.49 1.61
CA THR A 69 15.69 11.06 1.42
C THR A 69 14.56 10.12 1.85
N GLN A 70 13.72 10.55 2.80
CA GLN A 70 12.71 9.71 3.45
C GLN A 70 11.74 9.07 2.44
N ALA A 71 11.26 9.83 1.46
CA ALA A 71 10.37 9.33 0.42
C ALA A 71 10.97 8.18 -0.42
N LEU A 72 12.30 8.09 -0.50
CA LEU A 72 12.96 6.99 -1.19
C LEU A 72 13.06 5.76 -0.29
N TYR A 73 13.12 5.89 1.04
CA TYR A 73 12.96 4.75 1.95
C TYR A 73 11.53 4.21 1.91
N ASP A 74 10.58 5.11 1.77
CA ASP A 74 9.14 4.86 1.68
C ASP A 74 8.70 4.53 0.24
N TRP A 75 9.58 3.88 -0.55
CA TRP A 75 9.41 3.67 -2.00
C TRP A 75 8.14 2.92 -2.40
N ASN A 76 7.59 2.14 -1.48
CA ASN A 76 6.40 1.33 -1.65
C ASN A 76 5.10 2.06 -1.26
N GLY A 77 5.19 3.38 -1.03
CA GLY A 77 4.20 4.17 -0.29
C GLY A 77 3.40 5.24 -1.03
N ILE A 78 3.59 5.41 -2.35
CA ILE A 78 2.90 6.45 -3.12
C ILE A 78 1.43 6.07 -3.29
N ARG A 79 0.58 6.55 -2.38
CA ARG A 79 -0.81 6.09 -2.23
C ARG A 79 -1.76 7.20 -1.84
N ILE A 80 -3.04 6.97 -2.10
CA ILE A 80 -4.15 7.78 -1.58
C ILE A 80 -5.16 6.84 -0.94
N GLY A 81 -5.36 6.99 0.37
CA GLY A 81 -6.20 6.10 1.18
C GLY A 81 -7.67 6.06 0.76
N ASN A 82 -8.20 7.20 0.33
CA ASN A 82 -9.61 7.39 -0.02
C ASN A 82 -9.82 7.59 -1.54
N ALA A 83 -8.93 7.03 -2.37
CA ALA A 83 -8.94 7.23 -3.81
C ALA A 83 -10.29 6.86 -4.45
N ASP A 84 -10.83 5.68 -4.14
CA ASP A 84 -12.15 5.21 -4.56
C ASP A 84 -12.42 5.43 -6.06
N GLY A 85 -11.40 5.17 -6.90
CA GLY A 85 -11.44 5.40 -8.35
C GLY A 85 -11.38 6.85 -8.82
N LYS A 86 -11.38 7.84 -7.91
CA LYS A 86 -11.44 9.29 -8.19
C LYS A 86 -10.06 9.91 -8.47
N HIS A 87 -9.18 9.16 -9.16
CA HIS A 87 -7.77 9.54 -9.33
C HIS A 87 -7.60 10.93 -9.97
N GLN A 88 -8.31 11.22 -11.06
CA GLN A 88 -8.24 12.51 -11.77
C GLN A 88 -8.80 13.68 -10.97
N GLN A 89 -9.71 13.41 -10.03
CA GLN A 89 -10.27 14.43 -9.16
C GLN A 89 -9.32 14.77 -8.01
N LEU A 90 -8.60 13.78 -7.49
CA LEU A 90 -7.77 13.90 -6.30
C LEU A 90 -6.33 14.32 -6.61
N ILE A 91 -5.84 14.02 -7.81
CA ILE A 91 -4.44 14.28 -8.20
C ILE A 91 -4.43 15.40 -9.24
N PRO A 92 -3.94 16.60 -8.90
CA PRO A 92 -3.76 17.69 -9.87
C PRO A 92 -2.72 17.36 -10.94
N ASP A 93 -2.81 18.03 -12.09
CA ASP A 93 -1.74 18.00 -13.09
C ASP A 93 -0.40 18.45 -12.49
N GLY A 94 0.70 17.83 -12.92
CA GLY A 94 2.03 18.04 -12.37
C GLY A 94 2.26 17.36 -11.02
N LYS A 95 1.31 16.56 -10.52
CA LYS A 95 1.39 15.81 -9.26
C LYS A 95 1.15 14.32 -9.38
N LEU A 96 1.19 13.80 -10.61
CA LEU A 96 0.86 12.41 -10.89
C LEU A 96 1.85 11.44 -10.24
N CYS A 97 3.15 11.75 -10.27
CA CYS A 97 4.20 10.84 -9.79
C CYS A 97 4.36 10.84 -8.27
N SER A 98 3.93 11.91 -7.59
CA SER A 98 3.78 11.96 -6.14
C SER A 98 2.41 11.56 -5.63
N ALA A 99 1.43 11.34 -6.52
CA ALA A 99 0.01 11.25 -6.19
C ALA A 99 -0.52 12.44 -5.37
N GLY A 100 0.09 13.63 -5.50
CA GLY A 100 -0.28 14.81 -4.72
C GLY A 100 0.34 14.87 -3.32
N ASP A 101 1.11 13.86 -2.90
CA ASP A 101 1.75 13.82 -1.59
C ASP A 101 3.02 14.72 -1.57
N PRO A 102 3.08 15.74 -0.69
CA PRO A 102 4.26 16.60 -0.54
C PRO A 102 5.55 15.85 -0.20
N ALA A 103 5.49 14.69 0.47
CA ALA A 103 6.66 13.87 0.77
C ALA A 103 7.33 13.37 -0.52
N PHE A 104 6.54 13.02 -1.53
CA PHE A 104 7.02 12.47 -2.80
C PHE A 104 7.23 13.52 -3.90
N LYS A 105 7.15 14.83 -3.59
CA LYS A 105 7.19 15.93 -4.58
C LYS A 105 8.44 15.94 -5.47
N GLY A 106 9.55 15.34 -5.04
CA GLY A 106 10.76 15.20 -5.86
C GLY A 106 10.55 14.32 -7.10
N LEU A 107 9.57 13.42 -7.07
CA LEU A 107 9.24 12.53 -8.21
C LEU A 107 8.47 13.25 -9.32
N ASP A 108 7.89 14.43 -9.04
CA ASP A 108 7.14 15.25 -10.00
C ASP A 108 8.05 16.13 -10.88
N LEU A 109 9.36 16.16 -10.63
CA LEU A 109 10.27 17.03 -11.37
C LEU A 109 10.23 16.69 -12.87
N ALA A 110 9.90 17.69 -13.68
CA ALA A 110 9.90 17.60 -15.14
C ALA A 110 11.34 17.66 -15.65
N ARG A 111 11.89 16.50 -16.01
CA ARG A 111 13.27 16.35 -16.47
C ARG A 111 13.38 15.33 -17.59
N ALA A 112 14.25 15.61 -18.56
CA ALA A 112 14.51 14.70 -19.68
C ALA A 112 15.57 13.62 -19.36
N ASP A 113 16.24 13.74 -18.21
CA ASP A 113 17.38 12.90 -17.79
C ASP A 113 17.04 11.92 -16.66
N TRP A 114 15.75 11.67 -16.40
CA TRP A 114 15.35 10.54 -15.57
C TRP A 114 15.91 9.23 -16.15
N PRO A 115 16.48 8.34 -15.32
CA PRO A 115 16.87 7.01 -15.77
C PRO A 115 15.67 6.29 -16.36
N ALA A 116 15.86 5.61 -17.49
CA ALA A 116 14.76 5.03 -18.24
C ALA A 116 15.01 3.55 -18.60
N THR A 117 13.94 2.75 -18.58
CA THR A 117 13.98 1.37 -19.09
C THR A 117 13.89 1.38 -20.62
N GLY A 118 14.80 0.68 -21.30
CA GLY A 118 14.73 0.47 -22.76
C GLY A 118 13.59 -0.47 -23.12
N VAL A 119 12.70 -0.06 -24.04
CA VAL A 119 11.54 -0.84 -24.45
C VAL A 119 11.34 -0.82 -25.97
N SER A 120 10.57 -1.79 -26.45
CA SER A 120 10.09 -1.89 -27.83
C SER A 120 8.57 -1.92 -27.87
N SER A 121 7.97 -1.44 -28.96
CA SER A 121 6.55 -1.62 -29.24
C SER A 121 6.18 -3.10 -29.25
N GLY A 122 4.95 -3.45 -28.86
CA GLY A 122 4.44 -4.82 -28.85
C GLY A 122 4.28 -5.40 -27.44
N SER A 123 4.32 -6.73 -27.33
CA SER A 123 4.06 -7.44 -26.08
C SER A 123 5.07 -7.06 -25.00
N TYR A 124 4.57 -6.74 -23.81
CA TYR A 124 5.39 -6.41 -22.64
C TYR A 124 4.90 -7.17 -21.40
N THR A 125 5.83 -7.61 -20.56
CA THR A 125 5.52 -8.23 -19.27
C THR A 125 5.83 -7.23 -18.16
N PHE A 126 4.79 -6.73 -17.51
CA PHE A 126 4.91 -5.80 -16.39
C PHE A 126 5.12 -6.57 -15.09
N LYS A 127 6.00 -6.05 -14.23
CA LYS A 127 6.20 -6.54 -12.87
C LYS A 127 6.00 -5.39 -11.88
N TYR A 128 5.00 -5.54 -11.02
CA TYR A 128 4.77 -4.63 -9.92
C TYR A 128 5.30 -5.28 -8.63
N ARG A 129 6.30 -4.67 -8.02
CA ARG A 129 6.89 -5.15 -6.76
C ARG A 129 5.91 -4.87 -5.64
N VAL A 130 5.63 -5.87 -4.81
CA VAL A 130 4.67 -5.78 -3.71
C VAL A 130 5.27 -6.32 -2.42
N THR A 131 5.12 -5.57 -1.32
CA THR A 131 5.51 -6.02 0.03
C THR A 131 4.31 -6.53 0.81
N ALA A 132 3.12 -5.97 0.57
CA ALA A 132 1.84 -6.42 1.13
C ALA A 132 0.82 -6.67 0.00
N PRO A 133 0.54 -7.94 -0.38
CA PRO A 133 -0.40 -8.27 -1.45
C PRO A 133 -1.86 -7.98 -1.07
N HIS A 134 -2.62 -7.36 -1.99
CA HIS A 134 -4.05 -7.08 -1.86
C HIS A 134 -4.81 -7.36 -3.17
N LYS A 135 -6.15 -7.47 -3.08
CA LYS A 135 -6.99 -7.56 -4.28
C LYS A 135 -7.16 -6.18 -4.92
N GLY A 136 -7.25 -6.14 -6.23
CA GLY A 136 -7.42 -4.89 -6.97
C GLY A 136 -7.19 -5.01 -8.46
N THR A 137 -7.35 -3.88 -9.14
CA THR A 137 -7.12 -3.76 -10.58
C THR A 137 -5.96 -2.82 -10.85
N PHE A 138 -4.99 -3.33 -11.61
CA PHE A 138 -3.92 -2.56 -12.21
C PHE A 138 -4.40 -1.99 -13.54
N LYS A 139 -4.13 -0.71 -13.77
CA LYS A 139 -4.16 -0.09 -15.10
C LYS A 139 -2.84 0.62 -15.33
N VAL A 140 -2.21 0.35 -16.47
CA VAL A 140 -0.99 1.05 -16.89
C VAL A 140 -1.33 1.90 -18.09
N TYR A 141 -1.06 3.18 -18.01
CA TYR A 141 -1.23 4.15 -19.08
C TYR A 141 0.12 4.55 -19.64
N ILE A 142 0.14 5.05 -20.87
CA ILE A 142 1.32 5.63 -21.49
C ILE A 142 1.03 7.05 -21.94
N THR A 143 2.05 7.88 -21.90
CA THR A 143 2.03 9.21 -22.53
C THR A 143 1.74 9.14 -24.05
N LYS A 144 1.05 10.17 -24.55
CA LYS A 144 0.69 10.34 -25.96
C LYS A 144 1.92 10.70 -26.81
N PRO A 145 1.86 10.51 -28.15
CA PRO A 145 2.89 11.03 -29.05
C PRO A 145 3.09 12.54 -28.87
N GLY A 146 4.34 13.00 -28.92
CA GLY A 146 4.67 14.41 -28.71
C GLY A 146 4.85 14.82 -27.24
N TYR A 147 4.80 13.86 -26.31
CA TYR A 147 5.17 14.09 -24.90
C TYR A 147 6.56 14.70 -24.77
N ASP A 148 6.65 15.77 -23.97
CA ASP A 148 7.90 16.45 -23.63
C ASP A 148 8.20 16.22 -22.14
N PRO A 149 9.23 15.42 -21.80
CA PRO A 149 9.57 15.13 -20.41
C PRO A 149 10.10 16.35 -19.64
N SER A 150 10.38 17.47 -20.32
CA SER A 150 10.73 18.74 -19.67
C SER A 150 9.51 19.53 -19.17
N GLN A 151 8.29 19.08 -19.47
CA GLN A 151 7.05 19.65 -18.95
C GLN A 151 6.46 18.78 -17.81
N PRO A 152 5.80 19.38 -16.81
CA PRO A 152 5.11 18.62 -15.77
C PRO A 152 4.04 17.71 -16.38
N LEU A 153 4.05 16.43 -16.00
CA LEU A 153 3.09 15.43 -16.46
C LEU A 153 1.68 15.77 -15.96
N GLY A 154 0.70 15.87 -16.85
CA GLY A 154 -0.72 15.99 -16.55
C GLY A 154 -1.54 14.80 -17.05
N TRP A 155 -2.80 14.72 -16.60
CA TRP A 155 -3.76 13.70 -17.07
C TRP A 155 -4.03 13.78 -18.57
N GLY A 156 -3.96 15.00 -19.13
CA GLY A 156 -4.11 15.25 -20.56
C GLY A 156 -3.01 14.61 -21.42
N ASP A 157 -1.84 14.33 -20.83
CA ASP A 157 -0.70 13.74 -21.54
C ASP A 157 -0.82 12.22 -21.67
N LEU A 158 -1.68 11.58 -20.89
CA LEU A 158 -1.86 10.13 -20.86
C LEU A 158 -2.95 9.66 -21.83
N ASP A 159 -2.74 8.52 -22.48
CA ASP A 159 -3.79 7.80 -23.23
C ASP A 159 -4.70 7.02 -22.27
N LEU A 160 -5.60 7.75 -21.59
CA LEU A 160 -6.51 7.18 -20.59
C LEU A 160 -7.58 6.25 -21.21
N SER A 161 -7.89 6.44 -22.50
CA SER A 161 -8.85 5.60 -23.23
C SER A 161 -8.33 4.22 -23.57
N ALA A 162 -7.01 4.06 -23.67
CA ALA A 162 -6.37 2.81 -24.06
C ALA A 162 -5.19 2.48 -23.11
N PRO A 163 -5.47 1.98 -21.89
CA PRO A 163 -4.41 1.45 -21.03
C PRO A 163 -3.60 0.39 -21.78
N VAL A 164 -2.27 0.46 -21.68
CA VAL A 164 -1.36 -0.53 -22.27
C VAL A 164 -1.41 -1.87 -21.54
N ALA A 165 -1.91 -1.88 -20.31
CA ALA A 165 -2.23 -3.08 -19.55
C ALA A 165 -3.43 -2.86 -18.64
N THR A 166 -4.23 -3.90 -18.43
CA THR A 166 -5.23 -3.98 -17.37
C THR A 166 -5.21 -5.39 -16.80
N ALA A 167 -5.05 -5.52 -15.48
CA ALA A 167 -5.02 -6.81 -14.80
C ALA A 167 -5.78 -6.72 -13.49
N THR A 168 -6.75 -7.60 -13.29
CA THR A 168 -7.52 -7.69 -12.03
C THR A 168 -7.08 -8.93 -11.26
N ASP A 169 -6.80 -8.75 -9.99
CA ASP A 169 -6.35 -9.79 -9.05
C ASP A 169 -5.26 -10.71 -9.62
N PRO A 170 -4.16 -10.17 -10.21
CA PRO A 170 -3.04 -11.01 -10.60
C PRO A 170 -2.50 -11.75 -9.38
N VAL A 171 -2.00 -12.97 -9.57
CA VAL A 171 -1.43 -13.74 -8.46
C VAL A 171 -0.03 -13.23 -8.15
N ALA A 172 0.21 -12.83 -6.90
CA ALA A 172 1.55 -12.47 -6.43
C ALA A 172 2.43 -13.71 -6.34
N SER A 173 3.64 -13.64 -6.89
CA SER A 173 4.66 -14.69 -6.78
C SER A 173 6.04 -14.06 -6.71
N GLY A 174 6.89 -14.54 -5.80
CA GLY A 174 8.25 -14.02 -5.63
C GLY A 174 8.33 -12.52 -5.30
N GLY A 175 7.33 -11.96 -4.61
CA GLY A 175 7.26 -10.53 -4.30
C GLY A 175 6.77 -9.64 -5.43
N PHE A 176 6.20 -10.21 -6.51
CA PHE A 176 5.70 -9.44 -7.64
C PHE A 176 4.30 -9.87 -8.07
N TYR A 177 3.49 -8.90 -8.48
CA TYR A 177 2.42 -9.14 -9.45
C TYR A 177 3.01 -9.08 -10.85
N THR A 178 2.79 -10.12 -11.65
CA THR A 178 3.26 -10.17 -13.05
C THR A 178 2.06 -10.25 -13.98
N PHE A 179 1.98 -9.37 -14.97
CA PHE A 179 0.89 -9.33 -15.93
C PHE A 179 1.34 -8.80 -17.29
N SER A 180 0.66 -9.21 -18.35
CA SER A 180 0.99 -8.83 -19.71
C SER A 180 0.22 -7.58 -20.17
N GLY A 181 0.81 -6.86 -21.12
CA GLY A 181 0.15 -5.81 -21.87
C GLY A 181 0.80 -5.60 -23.23
N THR A 182 0.44 -4.52 -23.91
CA THR A 182 0.95 -4.19 -25.24
C THR A 182 1.30 -2.71 -25.32
N LEU A 183 2.59 -2.43 -25.51
CA LEU A 183 3.09 -1.08 -25.75
C LEU A 183 2.77 -0.66 -27.19
N PRO A 184 2.16 0.50 -27.41
CA PRO A 184 1.83 0.98 -28.74
C PRO A 184 3.08 1.47 -29.48
N GLU A 185 2.94 1.72 -30.78
CA GLU A 185 4.00 2.37 -31.54
C GLU A 185 4.31 3.76 -30.98
N ARG A 186 5.56 3.93 -30.55
CA ARG A 186 6.14 5.15 -29.98
C ARG A 186 7.64 5.21 -30.33
N SER A 187 8.24 6.38 -30.16
CA SER A 187 9.67 6.58 -30.32
C SER A 187 10.20 7.56 -29.27
N GLY A 188 11.45 7.39 -28.86
CA GLY A 188 12.07 8.29 -27.88
C GLY A 188 11.54 8.09 -26.46
N LYS A 189 11.65 9.14 -25.65
CA LYS A 189 11.31 9.13 -24.22
C LYS A 189 9.81 9.19 -24.01
N HIS A 190 9.31 8.28 -23.17
CA HIS A 190 7.92 8.24 -22.74
C HIS A 190 7.85 7.91 -21.25
N LEU A 191 6.70 8.18 -20.65
CA LEU A 191 6.40 7.76 -19.30
C LEU A 191 5.21 6.80 -19.29
N LEU A 192 5.33 5.74 -18.49
CA LEU A 192 4.28 4.82 -18.11
C LEU A 192 3.76 5.17 -16.72
N TYR A 193 2.44 5.25 -16.58
CA TYR A 193 1.77 5.58 -15.33
C TYR A 193 0.89 4.42 -14.89
N ALA A 194 1.28 3.74 -13.82
CA ALA A 194 0.54 2.63 -13.25
C ALA A 194 -0.34 3.12 -12.10
N VAL A 195 -1.60 2.67 -12.10
CA VAL A 195 -2.55 2.82 -11.01
C VAL A 195 -2.95 1.43 -10.54
N TRP A 196 -2.80 1.16 -9.25
CA TRP A 196 -3.36 -0.02 -8.59
C TRP A 196 -4.50 0.42 -7.68
N GLN A 197 -5.73 0.28 -8.14
CA GLN A 197 -6.92 0.53 -7.32
C GLN A 197 -7.27 -0.77 -6.58
N ARG A 198 -7.28 -0.73 -5.24
CA ARG A 198 -7.72 -1.88 -4.45
C ARG A 198 -9.22 -2.08 -4.58
N SER A 199 -9.65 -3.34 -4.45
CA SER A 199 -11.06 -3.73 -4.42
C SER A 199 -11.55 -4.11 -3.02
N ASP A 200 -10.63 -4.26 -2.07
CA ASP A 200 -10.90 -4.55 -0.66
C ASP A 200 -10.81 -3.30 0.25
N SER A 201 -10.52 -2.13 -0.33
CA SER A 201 -10.39 -0.82 0.32
C SER A 201 -10.51 0.29 -0.74
N PRO A 202 -10.90 1.54 -0.39
CA PRO A 202 -10.85 2.66 -1.32
C PRO A 202 -9.42 3.06 -1.73
N GLU A 203 -8.39 2.57 -1.06
CA GLU A 203 -6.99 2.97 -1.30
C GLU A 203 -6.49 2.62 -2.71
N ALA A 204 -5.66 3.50 -3.28
CA ALA A 204 -4.96 3.26 -4.54
C ALA A 204 -3.48 3.65 -4.48
N PHE A 205 -2.67 3.00 -5.30
CA PHE A 205 -1.23 3.22 -5.45
C PHE A 205 -0.88 3.71 -6.84
N TYR A 206 0.18 4.51 -6.94
CA TYR A 206 0.56 5.22 -8.15
C TYR A 206 2.06 5.06 -8.42
N SER A 207 2.44 4.88 -9.68
CA SER A 207 3.84 4.70 -10.05
C SER A 207 4.13 5.28 -11.43
N CYS A 208 5.18 6.09 -11.52
CA CYS A 208 5.74 6.60 -12.78
C CYS A 208 7.00 5.82 -13.14
N SER A 209 7.05 5.26 -14.35
CA SER A 209 8.25 4.61 -14.92
C SER A 209 8.63 5.31 -16.23
N ASP A 210 9.83 5.89 -16.29
CA ASP A 210 10.37 6.46 -17.53
C ASP A 210 10.89 5.34 -18.44
N VAL A 211 10.54 5.41 -19.73
CA VAL A 211 10.94 4.43 -20.74
C VAL A 211 11.50 5.11 -21.98
N THR A 212 12.26 4.37 -22.77
CA THR A 212 12.76 4.83 -24.07
C THR A 212 12.51 3.79 -25.13
N PHE A 213 11.71 4.18 -26.13
CA PHE A 213 11.43 3.37 -27.31
C PHE A 213 12.58 3.47 -28.31
N GLY A 214 13.06 2.32 -28.76
CA GLY A 214 14.16 2.21 -29.73
C GLY A 214 15.56 2.09 -29.10
N GLY A 215 15.65 1.79 -27.80
CA GLY A 215 16.90 1.36 -27.14
C GLY A 215 17.11 -0.15 -27.23
N ALA A 216 18.34 -0.62 -27.10
CA ALA A 216 18.66 -2.05 -27.10
C ALA A 216 17.85 -2.80 -26.02
N ASP A 217 17.36 -3.98 -26.39
CA ASP A 217 16.38 -4.79 -25.67
C ASP A 217 16.62 -4.88 -24.16
N GLY A 218 15.58 -4.57 -23.36
CA GLY A 218 15.52 -4.79 -21.89
C GLY A 218 15.46 -6.26 -21.48
N GLY A 219 16.22 -7.13 -22.15
CA GLY A 219 16.34 -8.55 -21.86
C GLY A 219 17.60 -8.87 -21.07
N ASN A 220 17.44 -9.13 -19.78
CA ASN A 220 18.31 -9.93 -18.90
C ASN A 220 19.74 -10.26 -19.42
N GLY A 221 20.74 -9.52 -18.91
CA GLY A 221 22.08 -10.03 -18.61
C GLY A 221 22.86 -10.68 -19.75
N GLY A 222 23.55 -9.87 -20.55
CA GLY A 222 24.60 -10.34 -21.45
C GLY A 222 25.62 -9.24 -21.71
N SER A 223 26.80 -9.35 -21.08
CA SER A 223 27.95 -8.48 -21.37
C SER A 223 28.30 -8.59 -22.85
N GLY A 224 28.00 -7.55 -23.62
CA GLY A 224 28.26 -7.44 -25.04
C GLY A 224 28.93 -6.12 -25.35
N ASN A 225 30.26 -6.11 -25.39
CA ASN A 225 31.08 -4.99 -25.81
C ASN A 225 30.85 -4.70 -27.31
N GLY A 226 30.02 -3.70 -27.63
CA GLY A 226 29.76 -3.23 -28.99
C GLY A 226 30.24 -1.79 -29.18
N SER A 227 31.40 -1.64 -29.80
CA SER A 227 31.96 -0.36 -30.24
C SER A 227 31.32 0.10 -31.56
N GLY A 228 31.01 1.40 -31.64
CA GLY A 228 31.04 2.16 -32.89
C GLY A 228 29.72 2.78 -33.35
N GLY A 229 29.70 4.11 -33.46
CA GLY A 229 28.69 4.82 -34.24
C GLY A 229 28.53 6.30 -33.90
N ASP A 230 29.56 7.12 -34.14
CA ASP A 230 29.46 8.58 -34.07
C ASP A 230 28.37 9.09 -35.04
N THR A 231 27.27 9.59 -34.50
CA THR A 231 26.38 10.52 -35.19
C THR A 231 26.05 11.70 -34.28
N ALA A 232 26.29 12.89 -34.81
CA ALA A 232 26.30 14.16 -34.12
C ALA A 232 24.91 14.59 -33.61
N GLY A 233 24.88 15.15 -32.40
CA GLY A 233 23.80 16.03 -31.92
C GLY A 233 22.76 15.42 -30.96
N GLY A 234 22.90 14.17 -30.54
CA GLY A 234 22.03 13.56 -29.54
C GLY A 234 22.42 13.97 -28.11
N ALA A 235 21.46 14.44 -27.31
CA ALA A 235 21.62 14.50 -25.86
C ALA A 235 22.16 13.14 -25.36
N ALA A 236 23.09 13.17 -24.41
CA ALA A 236 23.66 11.95 -23.84
C ALA A 236 22.52 10.97 -23.47
N PRO A 237 22.64 9.66 -23.78
CA PRO A 237 21.59 8.71 -23.45
C PRO A 237 21.35 8.77 -21.94
N ALA A 238 20.08 8.94 -21.55
CA ALA A 238 19.71 8.89 -20.14
C ALA A 238 20.21 7.58 -19.52
N PRO A 239 20.62 7.60 -18.24
CA PRO A 239 21.09 6.39 -17.56
C PRO A 239 20.05 5.26 -17.64
N GLU A 240 20.53 4.03 -17.70
CA GLU A 240 19.67 2.84 -17.68
C GLU A 240 19.02 2.71 -16.30
N ALA A 241 17.72 2.45 -16.26
CA ALA A 241 17.02 2.23 -15.01
C ALA A 241 17.25 0.82 -14.45
N SER A 242 17.48 0.73 -13.14
CA SER A 242 17.73 -0.46 -12.34
C SER A 242 16.83 -0.48 -11.09
N ALA A 243 16.13 -1.59 -10.85
CA ALA A 243 15.40 -1.81 -9.61
C ALA A 243 16.37 -2.09 -8.44
N PRO A 244 15.96 -1.79 -7.19
CA PRO A 244 16.77 -2.12 -6.02
C PRO A 244 16.80 -3.63 -5.79
N SER A 245 17.93 -4.14 -5.31
CA SER A 245 18.05 -5.54 -4.91
C SER A 245 17.32 -5.84 -3.60
N GLU A 246 17.03 -7.11 -3.35
CA GLU A 246 16.46 -7.55 -2.06
C GLU A 246 17.33 -7.14 -0.88
N GLU A 247 18.65 -7.23 -1.03
CA GLU A 247 19.61 -6.83 -0.01
C GLU A 247 19.56 -5.33 0.26
N GLN A 248 19.39 -4.51 -0.78
CA GLN A 248 19.23 -3.06 -0.62
C GLN A 248 17.94 -2.72 0.12
N ILE A 249 16.83 -3.36 -0.25
CA ILE A 249 15.53 -3.17 0.42
C ILE A 249 15.64 -3.61 1.88
N ALA A 250 16.22 -4.78 2.16
CA ALA A 250 16.37 -5.30 3.51
C ALA A 250 17.28 -4.40 4.38
N ALA A 251 18.38 -3.89 3.82
CA ALA A 251 19.29 -2.99 4.54
C ALA A 251 18.67 -1.61 4.83
N ALA A 252 17.63 -1.22 4.09
CA ALA A 252 16.95 0.05 4.24
C ALA A 252 15.65 -0.04 5.05
N ALA A 253 15.20 -1.23 5.42
CA ALA A 253 13.90 -1.46 6.07
C ALA A 253 13.72 -0.63 7.36
N ASP A 254 14.74 -0.54 8.22
CA ASP A 254 14.68 0.22 9.48
C ASP A 254 14.59 1.75 9.29
N LYS A 255 14.75 2.24 8.05
CA LYS A 255 14.63 3.67 7.70
C LYS A 255 13.29 4.02 7.09
N SER A 256 12.50 3.03 6.68
CA SER A 256 11.15 3.25 6.19
C SER A 256 10.25 3.68 7.34
N THR A 257 9.41 4.67 7.09
CA THR A 257 8.29 5.02 7.97
C THR A 257 7.01 4.29 7.57
N ILE A 258 7.08 3.44 6.54
CA ILE A 258 5.96 2.67 6.02
C ILE A 258 6.10 1.21 6.43
N GLU A 259 5.00 0.68 6.97
CA GLU A 259 4.90 -0.72 7.40
C GLU A 259 5.07 -1.71 6.23
N HIS A 260 6.15 -2.50 6.26
CA HIS A 260 6.41 -3.46 5.19
C HIS A 260 5.63 -4.78 5.31
N HIS A 261 5.10 -5.10 6.50
CA HIS A 261 4.57 -6.45 6.82
C HIS A 261 3.04 -6.56 6.91
N GLY A 262 2.29 -5.54 6.45
CA GLY A 262 0.84 -5.63 6.21
C GLY A 262 -0.05 -5.80 7.45
N HIS A 263 0.55 -5.83 8.64
CA HIS A 263 -0.14 -5.80 9.92
C HIS A 263 0.56 -4.73 10.74
N GLY A 264 -0.16 -3.67 11.11
CA GLY A 264 0.39 -2.64 11.99
C GLY A 264 0.92 -3.30 13.25
N ASP A 265 2.23 -3.53 13.28
CA ASP A 265 2.89 -3.77 14.53
C ASP A 265 2.83 -2.43 15.28
N GLN A 266 2.79 -2.45 16.61
CA GLN A 266 2.52 -1.24 17.38
C GLN A 266 3.78 -0.32 17.42
N ASP A 267 4.62 -0.32 16.38
CA ASP A 267 5.78 0.55 16.29
C ASP A 267 5.34 1.97 15.94
N ALA A 268 5.48 2.86 16.93
CA ALA A 268 5.18 4.28 16.76
C ALA A 268 6.08 5.01 15.74
N LYS A 269 7.13 4.38 15.22
CA LYS A 269 8.01 4.94 14.19
C LYS A 269 7.49 4.75 12.77
N THR A 270 6.48 3.91 12.61
CA THR A 270 6.06 3.36 11.35
C THR A 270 4.54 3.51 11.25
N THR A 271 4.00 3.78 10.05
CA THR A 271 2.58 4.06 9.87
C THR A 271 2.01 3.33 8.67
N THR A 272 0.80 2.79 8.86
CA THR A 272 -0.07 2.35 7.77
C THR A 272 -0.88 3.51 7.20
N ASP A 273 -1.07 4.59 7.95
CA ASP A 273 -2.01 5.64 7.59
C ASP A 273 -1.52 6.43 6.37
N PRO A 274 -2.31 6.49 5.29
CA PRO A 274 -2.04 7.38 4.17
C PRO A 274 -2.03 8.83 4.65
N THR A 275 -1.09 9.61 4.14
CA THR A 275 -1.07 11.07 4.25
C THR A 275 -2.31 11.60 3.51
N ASP A 276 -3.31 12.09 4.26
CA ASP A 276 -4.49 12.72 3.66
C ASP A 276 -4.07 14.06 3.04
N PRO A 277 -4.18 14.26 1.71
CA PRO A 277 -3.80 15.52 1.07
C PRO A 277 -4.71 16.70 1.47
N ALA A 278 -5.81 16.42 2.18
CA ALA A 278 -6.75 17.41 2.70
C ALA A 278 -6.38 17.98 4.09
N ALA A 279 -5.41 17.40 4.79
CA ALA A 279 -4.99 17.88 6.10
C ALA A 279 -3.91 18.97 5.95
N ALA A 280 -4.33 20.24 6.02
CA ALA A 280 -3.40 21.33 6.26
C ALA A 280 -2.70 21.14 7.62
N PRO A 281 -1.41 21.53 7.79
CA PRO A 281 -0.74 21.40 9.08
C PRO A 281 -1.39 22.33 10.12
N ASP A 282 -1.88 21.74 11.21
CA ASP A 282 -2.51 22.46 12.32
C ASP A 282 -1.57 23.51 12.95
N ALA A 283 -2.05 24.75 13.02
CA ALA A 283 -1.50 25.77 13.90
C ALA A 283 -1.95 25.48 15.35
N PRO A 284 -1.19 25.86 16.39
CA PRO A 284 -1.51 25.48 17.77
C PRO A 284 -2.71 26.28 18.27
N GLU A 285 -3.81 25.59 18.58
CA GLU A 285 -5.05 26.19 19.07
C GLU A 285 -5.00 26.40 20.59
N GLU A 286 -5.13 27.67 21.01
CA GLU A 286 -5.45 28.07 22.37
C GLU A 286 -6.87 27.61 22.75
N ALA A 287 -7.04 27.17 24.00
CA ALA A 287 -8.31 26.70 24.55
C ALA A 287 -9.40 27.79 24.62
N PRO A 288 -10.69 27.39 24.54
CA PRO A 288 -11.57 27.75 25.66
C PRO A 288 -12.60 26.68 26.08
N GLU A 289 -13.04 26.81 27.34
CA GLU A 289 -14.13 26.09 27.99
C GLU A 289 -15.53 26.51 27.47
N ALA A 290 -16.49 25.56 27.36
CA ALA A 290 -17.81 25.59 28.05
C ALA A 290 -18.85 24.57 27.49
N ALA A 291 -19.29 23.69 28.41
CA ALA A 291 -20.55 22.94 28.62
C ALA A 291 -21.67 22.73 27.55
N ALA A 292 -22.02 21.43 27.40
CA ALA A 292 -23.34 20.73 27.36
C ALA A 292 -24.38 21.07 26.25
N GLU A 293 -25.06 20.14 25.53
CA GLU A 293 -25.81 18.90 25.90
C GLU A 293 -25.92 17.92 24.69
N PRO A 294 -26.28 16.63 24.88
CA PRO A 294 -26.11 15.57 23.87
C PRO A 294 -27.37 15.26 23.04
N ASN A 295 -27.23 15.15 21.71
CA ASN A 295 -28.28 14.63 20.83
C ASN A 295 -28.17 13.10 20.67
N ARG A 296 -29.27 12.40 20.96
CA ARG A 296 -29.41 10.94 20.93
C ARG A 296 -29.30 10.38 19.50
N VAL A 297 -28.46 9.36 19.31
CA VAL A 297 -28.37 8.59 18.07
C VAL A 297 -29.47 7.53 18.02
N LYS A 298 -30.19 7.48 16.89
CA LYS A 298 -31.23 6.51 16.56
C LYS A 298 -30.59 5.30 15.88
N ALA A 299 -30.81 4.09 16.43
CA ALA A 299 -30.33 2.84 15.85
C ALA A 299 -31.04 2.54 14.52
N ALA A 300 -30.27 2.31 13.46
CA ALA A 300 -30.74 1.73 12.21
C ALA A 300 -30.61 0.19 12.28
N GLY A 301 -31.64 -0.48 11.77
CA GLY A 301 -31.90 -1.91 11.94
C GLY A 301 -30.96 -2.84 11.18
N GLY A 302 -30.97 -4.10 11.64
CA GLY A 302 -30.14 -5.18 11.12
C GLY A 302 -30.45 -5.54 9.66
N GLY A 303 -29.41 -5.50 8.85
CA GLY A 303 -29.30 -6.21 7.59
C GLY A 303 -28.11 -7.16 7.68
N THR A 304 -28.33 -8.41 7.34
CA THR A 304 -27.29 -9.44 7.20
C THR A 304 -26.50 -9.15 5.93
N GLU A 305 -25.37 -8.47 6.06
CA GLU A 305 -24.38 -8.37 4.99
C GLU A 305 -23.15 -9.21 5.35
N ASN A 306 -22.68 -9.95 4.35
CA ASN A 306 -21.63 -10.94 4.46
C ASN A 306 -20.35 -10.31 5.03
N LEU A 307 -19.91 -10.85 6.16
CA LEU A 307 -18.64 -10.48 6.78
C LEU A 307 -17.50 -10.79 5.80
N ALA A 308 -16.59 -9.83 5.66
CA ALA A 308 -15.44 -9.89 4.77
C ALA A 308 -14.65 -11.21 4.96
N GLU A 309 -14.49 -11.94 3.86
CA GLU A 309 -13.64 -13.13 3.79
C GLU A 309 -12.19 -12.67 3.70
N THR A 310 -11.54 -12.56 4.86
CA THR A 310 -10.11 -12.26 4.97
C THR A 310 -9.33 -13.40 4.31
N GLY A 311 -8.54 -13.09 3.29
CA GLY A 311 -7.66 -14.07 2.63
C GLY A 311 -6.65 -14.65 3.62
N GLY A 312 -6.97 -15.80 4.19
CA GLY A 312 -6.06 -16.62 4.97
C GLY A 312 -5.56 -17.79 4.14
N ASP A 313 -4.31 -18.18 4.33
CA ASP A 313 -3.82 -19.44 3.78
C ASP A 313 -4.60 -20.64 4.35
N GLY A 314 -4.44 -21.81 3.72
CA GLY A 314 -5.21 -23.02 4.02
C GLY A 314 -5.12 -23.57 5.44
N THR A 315 -4.35 -22.95 6.35
CA THR A 315 -4.21 -23.34 7.75
C THR A 315 -5.12 -22.54 8.70
N THR A 316 -5.57 -21.37 8.26
CA THR A 316 -6.43 -20.44 9.01
C THR A 316 -7.75 -21.02 9.55
N PRO A 317 -8.53 -21.83 8.79
CA PRO A 317 -9.77 -22.40 9.33
C PRO A 317 -9.51 -23.39 10.48
N TYR A 318 -8.35 -24.07 10.50
CA TYR A 318 -8.02 -25.05 11.54
C TYR A 318 -7.63 -24.38 12.86
N LEU A 319 -6.97 -23.22 12.81
CA LEU A 319 -6.65 -22.43 14.00
C LEU A 319 -7.90 -21.79 14.62
N ALA A 320 -8.82 -21.29 13.79
CA ALA A 320 -10.10 -20.73 14.25
C ALA A 320 -11.00 -21.80 14.90
N VAL A 321 -11.09 -23.00 14.31
CA VAL A 321 -11.84 -24.12 14.89
C VAL A 321 -11.16 -24.65 16.16
N GLY A 322 -9.82 -24.70 16.19
CA GLY A 322 -9.04 -25.09 17.38
C GLY A 322 -9.24 -24.15 18.57
N GLY A 323 -9.27 -22.83 18.32
CA GLY A 323 -9.53 -21.82 19.34
C GLY A 323 -10.94 -21.90 19.94
N ALA A 324 -11.96 -22.13 19.10
CA ALA A 324 -13.34 -22.32 19.54
C ALA A 324 -13.50 -23.59 20.40
N ALA A 325 -12.83 -24.69 20.03
CA ALA A 325 -12.85 -25.93 20.80
C ALA A 325 -12.15 -25.80 22.17
N ALA A 326 -11.02 -25.08 22.23
CA ALA A 326 -10.32 -24.81 23.49
C ALA A 326 -11.15 -23.96 24.45
N LEU A 327 -11.85 -22.94 23.94
CA LEU A 327 -12.76 -22.09 24.73
C LEU A 327 -13.98 -22.87 25.24
N ALA A 328 -14.56 -23.75 24.42
CA ALA A 328 -15.68 -24.60 24.83
C ALA A 328 -15.28 -25.60 25.94
N LEU A 329 -14.08 -26.19 25.86
CA LEU A 329 -13.53 -27.08 26.88
C LEU A 329 -13.17 -26.33 28.18
N GLY A 330 -12.61 -25.12 28.07
CA GLY A 330 -12.35 -24.23 29.20
C GLY A 330 -13.63 -23.84 29.94
N ALA A 331 -14.70 -23.50 29.21
CA ALA A 331 -16.00 -23.19 29.82
C ALA A 331 -16.62 -24.41 30.51
N ALA A 332 -16.60 -25.59 29.87
CA ALA A 332 -17.19 -26.81 30.44
C ALA A 332 -16.49 -27.26 31.74
N THR A 333 -15.16 -27.14 31.81
CA THR A 333 -14.38 -27.46 33.02
C THR A 333 -14.66 -26.48 34.16
N LEU A 334 -14.81 -25.19 33.86
CA LEU A 334 -15.23 -24.18 34.85
C LEU A 334 -16.62 -24.48 35.41
N PHE A 335 -17.61 -24.76 34.54
CA PHE A 335 -18.97 -25.08 34.98
C PHE A 335 -19.06 -26.39 35.78
N ALA A 336 -18.26 -27.39 35.43
CA ALA A 336 -18.17 -28.64 36.19
C ALA A 336 -17.54 -28.43 37.58
N SER A 337 -16.51 -27.58 37.69
CA SER A 337 -15.85 -27.28 38.98
C SER A 337 -16.78 -26.53 39.95
N VAL A 338 -17.60 -25.59 39.44
CA VAL A 338 -18.58 -24.83 40.22
C VAL A 338 -19.74 -25.73 40.68
N ARG A 339 -20.23 -26.65 39.82
CA ARG A 339 -21.24 -27.65 40.22
C ARG A 339 -20.72 -28.61 41.29
N ARG A 340 -19.45 -29.02 41.21
CA ARG A 340 -18.86 -29.98 42.16
C ARG A 340 -18.66 -29.34 43.55
N ARG A 341 -18.29 -28.06 43.62
CA ARG A 341 -18.23 -27.29 44.89
C ARG A 341 -19.59 -27.05 45.53
N ALA A 342 -20.65 -26.87 44.73
CA ALA A 342 -22.01 -26.71 45.23
C ALA A 342 -22.58 -28.01 45.83
N ALA A 343 -22.15 -29.18 45.35
CA ALA A 343 -22.61 -30.48 45.84
C ALA A 343 -21.89 -30.94 47.13
N THR A 344 -20.63 -30.56 47.33
CA THR A 344 -19.84 -30.99 48.51
C THR A 344 -20.03 -30.11 49.76
N GLY A 345 -20.57 -28.90 49.62
CA GLY A 345 -20.85 -28.00 50.75
C GLY A 345 -22.10 -28.35 51.57
N GLY A 346 -22.89 -29.36 51.17
CA GLY A 346 -24.19 -29.68 51.77
C GLY A 346 -24.18 -30.74 52.88
N ARG A 347 -23.03 -31.23 53.33
CA ARG A 347 -22.98 -32.42 54.20
C ARG A 347 -22.09 -32.29 55.44
N HIS A 348 -22.16 -31.18 56.18
CA HIS A 348 -21.75 -31.14 57.58
C HIS A 348 -22.77 -30.33 58.38
N GLY A 349 -23.54 -31.02 59.23
CA GLY A 349 -24.53 -30.38 60.10
C GLY A 349 -25.63 -31.32 60.56
N ARG A 350 -25.28 -32.32 61.37
CA ARG A 350 -26.04 -32.78 62.54
C ARG A 350 -25.14 -33.65 63.40
#